data_AF-A0A382IGM9-F1
#
_entry.id   AF-A0A382IGM9-F1
#
_cell.length_a   1.000
_cell.length_b   1.000
_cell.length_c   1.000
_cell.angle_alpha   90.00
_cell.angle_beta   90.00
_cell.angle_gamma   90.00
#
_symmetry.space_group_name_H-M   'P 1'
#
loop_
_entity.id
_entity.type
_entity.pdbx_description
1 polymer ?
#
loop_
_entity_poly.entity_id
_entity_poly.type
_entity_poly.pdbx_seq_one_letter_code
_entity_poly.pdbx_strand_id
1 'polypeptide(L)'
;TFHEAVTTQLLLMDGQSVLHQKIAEMPPGPSSLELELEWMPFKGGEVLLTMQLLSVEGELRLHNNRAYLQMGIRAKRLRVLHIAGRPSWDVFHLRRLLKEIPEVDMIAFFILRDPFEDFHGVPESELALIRFPVNELFMRQLFKFDTVIFHNFEIRRFLRNPQFQQSFQKFLAGGKRIIVIGGEQSAGTPDYQELFLSGTGKERFKLEFRHRTPWHFREHGLLLVNELQRQPSFEGNHAQYNDAPSGILLRTPYGMGRVDWVLEPHGWRWKIEQSSGKPAPDQSSGKTYAHGFRGVSHNHAAFWQTLLFQPVVEKRRIFRDFSPGRPYHEQEYIAGMLVVPTRAASVKVRLFEESWNRVRFEKSLDLDGGKAFLELPRLEPGAYRIEVSCGCGDMEDVDHSLQVVGDWQEFRQIGPHHAWLEWLAVHTGGRTMRLDENEGP
;
A
#
# COMPACT_ATOMS: atom_id res chain seq x y z
N THR A 1 -38.61 28.15 -8.54
CA THR A 1 -38.82 29.17 -7.50
C THR A 1 -40.11 28.82 -6.81
N PHE A 2 -40.06 28.62 -5.49
CA PHE A 2 -41.23 28.27 -4.71
C PHE A 2 -41.99 29.54 -4.32
N HIS A 3 -43.31 29.49 -4.37
CA HIS A 3 -44.19 30.59 -3.96
C HIS A 3 -44.33 30.70 -2.44
N GLU A 4 -44.10 29.60 -1.74
CA GLU A 4 -44.14 29.49 -0.28
C GLU A 4 -42.80 28.96 0.25
N ALA A 5 -42.57 29.09 1.57
CA ALA A 5 -41.39 28.51 2.21
C ALA A 5 -41.47 26.99 2.18
N VAL A 6 -40.37 26.34 1.83
CA VAL A 6 -40.31 24.89 1.64
C VAL A 6 -39.20 24.31 2.48
N THR A 7 -39.51 23.25 3.22
CA THR A 7 -38.52 22.47 3.94
C THR A 7 -38.14 21.25 3.12
N THR A 8 -36.85 21.09 2.83
CA THR A 8 -36.29 19.89 2.20
C THR A 8 -35.08 19.40 2.99
N GLN A 9 -34.55 18.24 2.62
CA GLN A 9 -33.34 17.68 3.21
C GLN A 9 -32.24 17.63 2.17
N LEU A 10 -31.07 18.11 2.55
CA LEU A 10 -29.82 18.00 1.81
C LEU A 10 -29.06 16.78 2.33
N LEU A 11 -28.72 15.88 1.43
CA LEU A 11 -27.93 14.68 1.66
C LEU A 11 -26.55 14.87 1.02
N LEU A 12 -25.50 14.59 1.78
CA LEU A 12 -24.14 14.43 1.27
C LEU A 12 -23.83 12.93 1.18
N MET A 13 -23.36 12.46 0.03
CA MET A 13 -23.14 11.04 -0.25
C MET A 13 -21.80 10.81 -0.95
N ASP A 14 -21.21 9.62 -0.78
CA ASP A 14 -20.01 9.16 -1.51
C ASP A 14 -20.34 8.18 -2.66
N GLY A 15 -21.62 8.11 -3.05
CA GLY A 15 -22.13 7.17 -4.06
C GLY A 15 -22.68 5.87 -3.47
N GLN A 16 -22.23 5.45 -2.28
CA GLN A 16 -22.69 4.23 -1.61
C GLN A 16 -23.45 4.51 -0.31
N SER A 17 -23.06 5.55 0.42
CA SER A 17 -23.56 5.85 1.76
C SER A 17 -23.93 7.32 1.93
N VAL A 18 -24.85 7.61 2.86
CA VAL A 18 -25.16 8.97 3.30
C VAL A 18 -24.14 9.35 4.36
N LEU A 19 -23.31 10.35 4.05
CA LEU A 19 -22.24 10.85 4.90
C LEU A 19 -22.73 11.89 5.90
N HIS A 20 -23.63 12.77 5.46
CA HIS A 20 -24.21 13.82 6.29
C HIS A 20 -25.60 14.21 5.76
N GLN A 21 -26.49 14.63 6.66
CA GLN A 21 -27.83 15.05 6.33
C GLN A 21 -28.14 16.36 7.06
N LYS A 22 -28.69 17.33 6.34
CA LYS A 22 -29.09 18.62 6.90
C LYS A 22 -30.44 19.04 6.37
N ILE A 23 -31.26 19.64 7.23
CA ILE A 23 -32.53 20.23 6.82
C ILE A 23 -32.23 21.60 6.19
N ALA A 24 -32.82 21.86 5.02
CA ALA A 24 -32.73 23.10 4.30
C ALA A 24 -34.11 23.75 4.23
N GLU A 25 -34.25 24.91 4.87
CA GLU A 25 -35.46 25.72 4.83
C GLU A 25 -35.31 26.80 3.75
N MET A 26 -35.94 26.57 2.61
CA MET A 26 -35.86 27.44 1.44
C MET A 26 -36.91 28.55 1.56
N PRO A 27 -36.50 29.84 1.67
CA PRO A 27 -37.45 30.94 1.73
C PRO A 27 -38.10 31.20 0.36
N PRO A 28 -39.30 31.80 0.32
CA PRO A 28 -40.04 32.05 -0.90
C PRO A 28 -39.31 33.02 -1.84
N GLY A 29 -39.45 32.82 -3.15
CA GLY A 29 -38.79 33.64 -4.17
C GLY A 29 -37.34 33.21 -4.51
N PRO A 30 -36.60 34.02 -5.30
CA PRO A 30 -35.20 33.76 -5.61
C PRO A 30 -34.34 34.07 -4.38
N SER A 31 -33.79 33.03 -3.76
CA SER A 31 -33.01 33.13 -2.53
C SER A 31 -31.74 32.29 -2.61
N SER A 32 -30.73 32.69 -1.84
CA SER A 32 -29.50 31.93 -1.60
C SER A 32 -29.46 31.52 -0.14
N LEU A 33 -29.30 30.23 0.14
CA LEU A 33 -29.16 29.68 1.48
C LEU A 33 -27.76 29.09 1.63
N GLU A 34 -27.01 29.57 2.62
CA GLU A 34 -25.73 28.96 2.99
C GLU A 34 -25.96 27.82 3.98
N LEU A 35 -25.39 26.65 3.68
CA LEU A 35 -25.52 25.44 4.51
C LEU A 35 -24.14 24.88 4.80
N GLU A 36 -23.80 24.79 6.09
CA GLU A 36 -22.59 24.09 6.53
C GLU A 36 -22.82 22.57 6.60
N LEU A 37 -21.98 21.79 5.93
CA LEU A 37 -21.98 20.33 5.96
C LEU A 37 -20.72 19.82 6.66
N GLU A 38 -20.88 18.85 7.57
CA GLU A 38 -19.75 18.26 8.28
C GLU A 38 -19.49 16.84 7.78
N TRP A 39 -18.25 16.56 7.40
CA TRP A 39 -17.81 15.23 7.01
C TRP A 39 -16.35 15.00 7.37
N MET A 40 -16.03 13.82 7.89
CA MET A 40 -14.66 13.40 8.14
C MET A 40 -14.30 12.21 7.24
N PRO A 41 -13.34 12.36 6.33
CA PRO A 41 -12.95 11.28 5.43
C PRO A 41 -12.16 10.19 6.16
N PHE A 42 -12.48 8.93 5.87
CA PHE A 42 -11.81 7.77 6.45
C PHE A 42 -10.58 7.30 5.66
N LYS A 43 -10.50 7.65 4.37
CA LYS A 43 -9.41 7.28 3.46
C LYS A 43 -8.93 8.51 2.70
N GLY A 44 -7.64 8.52 2.37
CA GLY A 44 -7.08 9.50 1.44
C GLY A 44 -7.34 9.12 -0.01
N GLY A 45 -7.14 10.08 -0.91
CA GLY A 45 -7.36 9.94 -2.35
C GLY A 45 -8.37 10.94 -2.90
N GLU A 46 -8.62 10.86 -4.20
CA GLU A 46 -9.69 11.62 -4.86
C GLU A 46 -11.03 11.00 -4.50
N VAL A 47 -11.96 11.83 -4.01
CA VAL A 47 -13.33 11.42 -3.72
C VAL A 47 -14.30 12.32 -4.46
N LEU A 48 -15.30 11.69 -5.10
CA LEU A 48 -16.44 12.37 -5.69
C LEU A 48 -17.61 12.36 -4.71
N LEU A 49 -17.88 13.50 -4.11
CA LEU A 49 -19.04 13.68 -3.25
C LEU A 49 -20.25 14.08 -4.09
N THR A 50 -21.41 13.52 -3.77
CA THR A 50 -22.70 13.91 -4.34
C THR A 50 -23.52 14.62 -3.28
N MET A 51 -23.93 15.85 -3.58
CA MET A 51 -24.92 16.58 -2.80
C MET A 51 -26.28 16.39 -3.48
N GLN A 52 -27.28 15.95 -2.73
CA GLN A 52 -28.63 15.75 -3.24
C GLN A 52 -29.66 16.43 -2.33
N LEU A 53 -30.47 17.31 -2.90
CA LEU A 53 -31.70 17.81 -2.28
C LEU A 53 -32.84 16.81 -2.52
N LEU A 54 -33.61 16.49 -1.50
CA LEU A 54 -34.81 15.70 -1.67
C LEU A 54 -35.86 16.48 -2.44
N SER A 55 -36.59 15.77 -3.31
CA SER A 55 -37.63 16.35 -4.14
C SER A 55 -38.76 16.88 -3.29
N VAL A 56 -39.26 18.05 -3.66
CA VAL A 56 -40.39 18.70 -2.99
C VAL A 56 -41.65 18.53 -3.85
N GLU A 57 -42.81 18.45 -3.21
CA GLU A 57 -44.10 18.42 -3.90
C GLU A 57 -44.28 19.67 -4.79
N GLY A 58 -44.65 19.46 -6.06
CA GLY A 58 -44.78 20.53 -7.07
C GLY A 58 -43.48 20.94 -7.77
N GLU A 59 -42.36 20.27 -7.51
CA GLU A 59 -41.09 20.56 -8.16
C GLU A 59 -41.03 20.07 -9.62
N LEU A 60 -40.72 20.99 -10.55
CA LEU A 60 -40.71 20.71 -11.99
C LEU A 60 -39.36 20.21 -12.52
N ARG A 61 -38.24 20.49 -11.83
CA ARG A 61 -36.87 20.26 -12.33
C ARG A 61 -36.02 19.45 -11.35
N LEU A 62 -36.34 18.17 -11.22
CA LEU A 62 -35.63 17.24 -10.32
C LEU A 62 -34.14 17.07 -10.65
N HIS A 63 -33.73 17.33 -11.90
CA HIS A 63 -32.33 17.19 -12.33
C HIS A 63 -31.38 18.24 -11.72
N ASN A 64 -31.91 19.36 -11.21
CA ASN A 64 -31.11 20.41 -10.55
C ASN A 64 -30.70 20.00 -9.14
N ASN A 65 -31.44 19.06 -8.53
CA ASN A 65 -31.31 18.72 -7.12
C ASN A 65 -30.02 17.97 -6.80
N ARG A 66 -29.17 17.69 -7.79
CA ARG A 66 -27.90 17.00 -7.61
C ARG A 66 -26.74 17.88 -8.04
N ALA A 67 -25.72 17.94 -7.19
CA ALA A 67 -24.45 18.57 -7.47
C ALA A 67 -23.31 17.61 -7.11
N TYR A 68 -22.22 17.67 -7.86
CA TYR A 68 -21.04 16.84 -7.65
C TYR A 68 -19.87 17.72 -7.21
N LEU A 69 -19.14 17.26 -6.21
CA LEU A 69 -17.95 17.92 -5.68
C LEU A 69 -16.79 16.93 -5.69
N GLN A 70 -15.80 17.17 -6.55
CA GLN A 70 -14.56 16.42 -6.53
C GLN A 70 -13.60 17.06 -5.52
N MET A 71 -13.10 16.26 -4.57
CA MET A 71 -12.16 16.72 -3.57
C MET A 71 -11.02 15.73 -3.37
N GLY A 72 -9.79 16.24 -3.42
CA GLY A 72 -8.59 15.50 -3.06
C GLY A 72 -8.37 15.49 -1.55
N ILE A 73 -8.49 14.31 -0.93
CA ILE A 73 -8.22 14.13 0.50
C ILE A 73 -6.76 13.75 0.68
N ARG A 74 -6.02 14.60 1.39
CA ARG A 74 -4.65 14.28 1.80
C ARG A 74 -4.68 13.11 2.77
N ALA A 75 -4.04 12.01 2.39
CA ALA A 75 -3.86 10.87 3.26
C ALA A 75 -3.14 11.29 4.55
N LYS A 76 -3.54 10.68 5.68
CA LYS A 76 -2.79 10.81 6.93
C LYS A 76 -1.35 10.35 6.69
N ARG A 77 -0.39 11.22 7.05
CA ARG A 77 1.03 10.86 6.94
C ARG A 77 1.37 9.66 7.83
N LEU A 78 2.08 8.70 7.28
CA LEU A 78 2.60 7.54 7.97
C LEU A 78 3.72 7.99 8.91
N ARG A 79 3.52 7.85 10.22
CA ARG A 79 4.54 8.23 11.21
C ARG A 79 5.53 7.11 11.41
N VAL A 80 6.79 7.36 11.08
CA VAL A 80 7.87 6.36 11.11
C VAL A 80 8.89 6.72 12.18
N LEU A 81 9.13 5.80 13.11
CA LEU A 81 10.23 5.88 14.07
C LEU A 81 11.41 5.06 13.54
N HIS A 82 12.47 5.71 13.12
CA HIS A 82 13.68 5.04 12.65
C HIS A 82 14.74 5.04 13.76
N ILE A 83 15.15 3.86 14.22
CA ILE A 83 16.19 3.69 15.24
C ILE A 83 17.35 2.97 14.58
N ALA A 84 18.48 3.67 14.45
CA ALA A 84 19.71 3.14 13.88
C ALA A 84 20.76 2.92 14.98
N GLY A 85 21.43 1.76 14.95
CA GLY A 85 22.51 1.47 15.90
C GLY A 85 23.80 2.23 15.60
N ARG A 86 24.03 2.64 14.35
CA ARG A 86 25.19 3.46 13.98
C ARG A 86 24.92 4.29 12.70
N PRO A 87 25.62 5.42 12.51
CA PRO A 87 25.54 6.17 11.28
C PRO A 87 26.29 5.41 10.19
N SER A 88 25.65 5.21 9.06
CA SER A 88 26.18 4.45 7.92
C SER A 88 25.57 4.96 6.62
N TRP A 89 26.18 4.62 5.49
CA TRP A 89 25.70 5.06 4.17
C TRP A 89 24.31 4.47 3.83
N ASP A 90 24.02 3.24 4.24
CA ASP A 90 22.68 2.64 4.19
C ASP A 90 21.65 3.49 4.94
N VAL A 91 21.92 3.78 6.22
CA VAL A 91 21.00 4.54 7.05
C VAL A 91 20.77 5.94 6.47
N PHE A 92 21.84 6.58 5.98
CA PHE A 92 21.74 7.89 5.32
C PHE A 92 20.86 7.83 4.07
N HIS A 93 21.09 6.86 3.18
CA HIS A 93 20.36 6.73 1.93
C HIS A 93 18.88 6.40 2.18
N LEU A 94 18.59 5.44 3.06
CA LEU A 94 17.22 5.10 3.43
C LEU A 94 16.50 6.30 4.05
N ARG A 95 17.16 7.01 4.98
CA ARG A 95 16.59 8.20 5.60
C ARG A 95 16.27 9.28 4.56
N ARG A 96 17.15 9.50 3.59
CA ARG A 96 16.94 10.47 2.52
C ARG A 96 15.72 10.07 1.68
N LEU A 97 15.68 8.82 1.23
CA LEU A 97 14.57 8.27 0.45
C LEU A 97 13.23 8.42 1.18
N LEU A 98 13.16 8.02 2.46
CA LEU A 98 11.92 8.10 3.23
C LEU A 98 11.48 9.54 3.50
N LYS A 99 12.41 10.49 3.62
CA LYS A 99 12.10 11.91 3.76
C LYS A 99 11.61 12.56 2.47
N GLU A 100 11.98 12.01 1.32
CA GLU A 100 11.53 12.50 0.00
C GLU A 100 10.07 12.08 -0.28
N ILE A 101 9.52 11.09 0.45
CA ILE A 101 8.12 10.66 0.32
C ILE A 101 7.19 11.62 1.09
N PRO A 102 6.29 12.36 0.42
CA PRO A 102 5.40 13.36 1.05
C PRO A 102 4.46 12.81 2.13
N GLU A 103 4.10 11.54 2.00
CA GLU A 103 3.19 10.81 2.88
C GLU A 103 3.89 10.25 4.13
N VAL A 104 5.22 10.36 4.25
CA VAL A 104 5.98 9.84 5.40
C VAL A 104 6.42 10.98 6.32
N ASP A 105 6.07 10.88 7.60
CA ASP A 105 6.62 11.73 8.65
C ASP A 105 7.57 10.90 9.53
N MET A 106 8.87 11.12 9.39
CA MET A 106 9.89 10.27 10.00
C MET A 106 10.78 11.01 10.99
N ILE A 107 10.91 10.43 12.18
CA ILE A 107 11.88 10.81 13.20
C ILE A 107 12.94 9.71 13.29
N ALA A 108 14.22 10.10 13.24
CA ALA A 108 15.35 9.18 13.29
C ALA A 108 16.20 9.40 14.55
N PHE A 109 16.49 8.32 15.28
CA PHE A 109 17.41 8.29 16.41
C PHE A 109 18.63 7.44 16.06
N PHE A 110 19.81 7.92 16.44
CA PHE A 110 21.07 7.22 16.27
C PHE A 110 21.63 6.92 17.66
N ILE A 111 21.72 5.64 18.00
CA ILE A 111 22.21 5.20 19.31
C ILE A 111 23.69 4.91 19.17
N LEU A 112 24.51 5.96 19.24
CA LEU A 112 25.96 5.87 19.00
C LEU A 112 26.74 5.16 20.11
N ARG A 113 26.13 5.01 21.29
CA ARG A 113 26.72 4.39 22.47
C ARG A 113 25.76 3.35 23.02
N ASP A 114 26.29 2.19 23.36
CA ASP A 114 25.51 1.18 24.03
C ASP A 114 25.18 1.67 25.45
N PRO A 115 23.89 1.86 25.81
CA PRO A 115 23.51 2.31 27.16
C PRO A 115 23.92 1.31 28.26
N PHE A 116 24.32 0.09 27.91
CA PHE A 116 24.79 -0.95 28.82
C PHE A 116 26.32 -0.95 29.01
N GLU A 117 27.11 -0.23 28.21
CA GLU A 117 28.58 -0.15 28.34
C GLU A 117 29.06 1.02 29.23
N ASP A 118 28.16 1.89 29.69
CA ASP A 118 28.48 3.14 30.38
C ASP A 118 28.79 3.01 31.88
N PHE A 119 29.05 1.79 32.36
CA PHE A 119 29.30 1.52 33.79
C PHE A 119 30.78 1.54 34.22
N HIS A 120 31.69 2.02 33.36
CA HIS A 120 33.09 2.19 33.74
C HIS A 120 33.37 3.62 34.22
N GLY A 121 33.00 3.93 35.46
CA GLY A 121 33.69 4.90 36.33
C GLY A 121 33.84 6.37 35.92
N VAL A 122 33.34 6.81 34.77
CA VAL A 122 33.42 8.21 34.32
C VAL A 122 32.24 9.01 34.90
N PRO A 123 32.48 10.13 35.60
CA PRO A 123 31.42 10.99 36.14
C PRO A 123 30.45 11.46 35.06
N GLU A 124 29.16 11.50 35.38
CA GLU A 124 28.07 11.82 34.45
C GLU A 124 28.21 13.21 33.79
N SER A 125 28.89 14.15 34.45
CA SER A 125 29.21 15.49 33.93
C SER A 125 30.27 15.51 32.82
N GLU A 126 31.08 14.46 32.71
CA GLU A 126 32.16 14.33 31.71
C GLU A 126 31.70 13.58 30.46
N LEU A 127 30.49 13.01 30.48
CA LEU A 127 29.84 12.36 29.36
C LEU A 127 28.93 13.38 28.64
N ALA A 128 29.48 14.10 27.66
CA ALA A 128 28.79 15.18 26.93
C ALA A 128 27.68 14.71 25.95
N LEU A 129 26.93 13.66 26.26
CA LEU A 129 25.79 13.22 25.45
C LEU A 129 24.57 12.89 26.30
N ILE A 130 23.43 13.45 25.88
CA ILE A 130 22.09 13.14 26.40
C ILE A 130 21.84 11.65 26.23
N ARG A 131 21.63 10.93 27.35
CA ARG A 131 21.29 9.50 27.33
C ARG A 131 20.02 9.28 26.52
N PHE A 132 20.03 8.28 25.64
CA PHE A 132 18.86 7.93 24.84
C PHE A 132 17.70 7.55 25.77
N PRO A 133 16.51 8.18 25.68
CA PRO A 133 15.41 7.98 26.61
C PRO A 133 14.63 6.70 26.28
N VAL A 134 15.30 5.54 26.36
CA VAL A 134 14.77 4.21 26.01
C VAL A 134 13.41 3.95 26.65
N ASN A 135 13.31 4.22 27.97
CA ASN A 135 12.07 3.99 28.73
C ASN A 135 10.92 4.81 28.19
N GLU A 136 11.10 6.12 28.02
CA GLU A 136 10.03 7.00 27.53
C GLU A 136 9.67 6.65 26.09
N LEU A 137 10.67 6.38 25.25
CA LEU A 137 10.46 6.04 23.86
C LEU A 137 9.66 4.74 23.72
N PHE A 138 10.11 3.65 24.35
CA PHE A 138 9.53 2.32 24.17
C PHE A 138 8.24 2.10 24.95
N MET A 139 8.02 2.80 26.07
CA MET A 139 6.81 2.63 26.87
C MET A 139 5.70 3.64 26.55
N ARG A 140 6.03 4.85 26.09
CA ARG A 140 5.03 5.93 25.88
C ARG A 140 4.99 6.43 24.45
N GLN A 141 6.13 6.86 23.93
CA GLN A 141 6.17 7.53 22.62
C GLN A 141 5.97 6.56 21.46
N LEU A 142 6.29 5.27 21.64
CA LEU A 142 6.14 4.20 20.66
C LEU A 142 4.74 4.20 20.00
N PHE A 143 3.68 4.32 20.79
CA PHE A 143 2.30 4.28 20.32
C PHE A 143 1.88 5.48 19.45
N LYS A 144 2.70 6.53 19.38
CA LYS A 144 2.49 7.66 18.46
C LYS A 144 2.90 7.32 17.04
N PHE A 145 3.67 6.27 16.81
CA PHE A 145 4.14 5.90 15.48
C PHE A 145 3.25 4.82 14.86
N ASP A 146 3.28 4.74 13.55
CA ASP A 146 2.57 3.72 12.77
C ASP A 146 3.52 2.57 12.41
N THR A 147 4.79 2.89 12.17
CA THR A 147 5.88 1.93 11.88
C THR A 147 7.12 2.26 12.69
N VAL A 148 7.80 1.24 13.21
CA VAL A 148 9.16 1.36 13.77
C VAL A 148 10.13 0.62 12.87
N ILE A 149 11.23 1.27 12.50
CA ILE A 149 12.33 0.68 11.72
C ILE A 149 13.53 0.55 12.65
N PHE A 150 13.96 -0.69 12.92
CA PHE A 150 15.24 -0.98 13.55
C PHE A 150 16.28 -1.24 12.48
N HIS A 151 17.27 -0.37 12.34
CA HIS A 151 18.29 -0.49 11.31
C HIS A 151 19.64 -0.76 11.95
N ASN A 152 20.18 -1.97 11.71
CA ASN A 152 21.48 -2.39 12.24
C ASN A 152 21.57 -2.10 13.75
N PHE A 153 20.52 -2.50 14.49
CA PHE A 153 20.33 -2.21 15.91
C PHE A 153 20.08 -3.48 16.72
N GLU A 154 20.83 -3.67 17.80
CA GLU A 154 20.76 -4.83 18.69
C GLU A 154 19.59 -4.70 19.68
N ILE A 155 18.34 -4.73 19.17
CA ILE A 155 17.12 -4.61 19.99
C ILE A 155 17.00 -5.70 21.06
N ARG A 156 17.68 -6.85 20.88
CA ARG A 156 17.56 -7.99 21.79
C ARG A 156 17.95 -7.64 23.22
N ARG A 157 18.99 -6.83 23.40
CA ARG A 157 19.45 -6.40 24.73
C ARG A 157 18.35 -5.66 25.49
N PHE A 158 17.52 -4.89 24.78
CA PHE A 158 16.39 -4.18 25.34
C PHE A 158 15.19 -5.10 25.59
N LEU A 159 14.88 -6.01 24.67
CA LEU A 159 13.75 -6.95 24.81
C LEU A 159 13.94 -7.98 25.94
N ARG A 160 15.14 -8.10 26.53
CA ARG A 160 15.34 -8.82 27.80
C ARG A 160 14.50 -8.22 28.95
N ASN A 161 14.11 -6.95 28.87
CA ASN A 161 13.17 -6.34 29.80
C ASN A 161 11.72 -6.74 29.41
N PRO A 162 11.00 -7.48 30.26
CA PRO A 162 9.62 -7.91 29.97
C PRO A 162 8.65 -6.75 29.70
N GLN A 163 8.87 -5.58 30.32
CA GLN A 163 8.00 -4.41 30.11
C GLN A 163 8.11 -3.88 28.68
N PHE A 164 9.32 -3.81 28.13
CA PHE A 164 9.53 -3.40 26.74
C PHE A 164 8.92 -4.41 25.79
N GLN A 165 9.13 -5.70 26.04
CA GLN A 165 8.53 -6.76 25.24
C GLN A 165 7.00 -6.65 25.18
N GLN A 166 6.34 -6.49 26.32
CA GLN A 166 4.88 -6.28 26.38
C GLN A 166 4.44 -5.02 25.64
N SER A 167 5.23 -3.93 25.71
CA SER A 167 4.93 -2.70 24.98
C SER A 167 4.95 -2.91 23.46
N PHE A 168 5.99 -3.56 22.93
CA PHE A 168 6.08 -3.90 21.51
C PHE A 168 5.01 -4.89 21.05
N GLN A 169 4.64 -5.85 21.90
CA GLN A 169 3.52 -6.75 21.61
C GLN A 169 2.19 -5.99 21.53
N LYS A 170 1.91 -5.06 22.46
CA LYS A 170 0.72 -4.20 22.39
C LYS A 170 0.72 -3.33 21.13
N PHE A 171 1.88 -2.78 20.79
CA PHE A 171 2.08 -1.99 19.58
C PHE A 171 1.70 -2.80 18.32
N LEU A 172 2.27 -3.99 18.14
CA LEU A 172 1.95 -4.87 17.03
C LEU A 172 0.47 -5.31 17.02
N ALA A 173 -0.07 -5.71 18.18
CA ALA A 173 -1.47 -6.14 18.30
C ALA A 173 -2.46 -5.04 17.84
N GLY A 174 -2.10 -3.76 17.98
CA GLY A 174 -2.87 -2.61 17.50
C GLY A 174 -2.76 -2.31 16.01
N GLY A 175 -2.26 -3.24 15.19
CA GLY A 175 -2.16 -3.06 13.74
C GLY A 175 -0.95 -2.25 13.29
N LYS A 176 0.11 -2.21 14.11
CA LYS A 176 1.33 -1.47 13.81
C LYS A 176 2.40 -2.35 13.19
N ARG A 177 3.46 -1.73 12.67
CA ARG A 177 4.55 -2.44 11.99
C ARG A 177 5.88 -2.26 12.66
N ILE A 178 6.64 -3.36 12.70
CA ILE A 178 8.06 -3.32 13.03
C ILE A 178 8.82 -3.82 11.81
N ILE A 179 9.71 -2.99 11.27
CA ILE A 179 10.64 -3.37 10.21
C ILE A 179 12.01 -3.52 10.85
N VAL A 180 12.69 -4.63 10.61
CA VAL A 180 14.07 -4.81 11.02
C VAL A 180 14.94 -4.96 9.79
N ILE A 181 15.95 -4.09 9.70
CA ILE A 181 16.97 -4.14 8.66
C ILE A 181 18.23 -4.68 9.30
N GLY A 182 18.76 -5.74 8.70
CA GLY A 182 19.97 -6.39 9.16
C GLY A 182 21.21 -5.47 9.14
N GLY A 183 22.34 -6.02 9.55
CA GLY A 183 23.64 -5.35 9.60
C GLY A 183 24.57 -6.05 10.58
N GLU A 184 25.80 -5.53 10.73
CA GLU A 184 26.83 -6.13 11.59
C GLU A 184 26.42 -6.26 13.07
N GLN A 185 25.56 -5.36 13.56
CA GLN A 185 25.08 -5.35 14.93
C GLN A 185 23.76 -6.09 15.12
N SER A 186 23.11 -6.55 14.06
CA SER A 186 21.92 -7.38 14.19
C SER A 186 22.30 -8.85 14.03
N ALA A 187 22.13 -9.65 15.07
CA ALA A 187 22.28 -11.11 14.94
C ALA A 187 21.18 -11.75 14.05
N GLY A 188 21.35 -13.02 13.68
CA GLY A 188 20.55 -13.71 12.66
C GLY A 188 19.01 -13.66 12.80
N THR A 189 18.36 -13.84 11.64
CA THR A 189 16.93 -13.67 11.38
C THR A 189 15.96 -14.47 12.28
N PRO A 190 16.15 -15.79 12.50
CA PRO A 190 15.14 -16.61 13.19
C PRO A 190 14.93 -16.15 14.64
N ASP A 191 16.04 -15.87 15.33
CA ASP A 191 16.03 -15.50 16.74
C ASP A 191 15.31 -14.17 16.99
N TYR A 192 15.33 -13.22 16.03
CA TYR A 192 14.71 -11.91 16.25
C TYR A 192 13.19 -11.95 16.19
N GLN A 193 12.63 -12.79 15.33
CA GLN A 193 11.19 -12.99 15.24
C GLN A 193 10.68 -13.54 16.57
N GLU A 194 11.40 -14.51 17.12
CA GLU A 194 11.08 -15.07 18.43
C GLU A 194 11.19 -14.04 19.57
N LEU A 195 11.99 -12.98 19.48
CA LEU A 195 12.10 -12.01 20.58
C LEU A 195 10.85 -11.16 20.79
N PHE A 196 10.15 -10.80 19.72
CA PHE A 196 8.89 -10.08 19.84
C PHE A 196 7.74 -11.02 20.24
N LEU A 197 7.87 -12.31 19.92
CA LEU A 197 6.79 -13.30 19.99
C LEU A 197 6.88 -14.23 21.22
N SER A 198 8.07 -14.48 21.75
CA SER A 198 8.33 -15.43 22.82
C SER A 198 8.80 -14.72 24.09
N GLY A 199 8.00 -14.82 25.16
CA GLY A 199 8.43 -14.43 26.50
C GLY A 199 9.73 -15.15 26.88
N THR A 200 10.66 -14.43 27.51
CA THR A 200 11.99 -14.92 27.90
C THR A 200 12.01 -16.35 28.46
N GLY A 201 13.03 -17.14 28.07
CA GLY A 201 13.09 -18.61 28.21
C GLY A 201 12.99 -19.25 29.60
N LYS A 202 12.78 -18.50 30.69
CA LYS A 202 12.38 -19.03 32.02
C LYS A 202 10.86 -18.98 32.24
N GLU A 203 10.14 -18.18 31.45
CA GLU A 203 8.70 -18.25 31.24
C GLU A 203 8.38 -18.98 29.93
N ARG A 204 9.11 -20.08 29.64
CA ARG A 204 8.54 -21.21 28.90
C ARG A 204 7.43 -21.91 29.72
N PHE A 205 6.63 -21.14 30.47
CA PHE A 205 5.33 -21.59 30.93
C PHE A 205 4.54 -21.85 29.68
N LYS A 206 4.46 -23.12 29.27
CA LYS A 206 3.39 -23.77 28.52
C LYS A 206 2.39 -22.83 27.82
N LEU A 207 2.87 -21.89 27.02
CA LEU A 207 2.18 -21.38 25.86
C LEU A 207 2.40 -22.46 24.79
N GLU A 208 1.85 -23.64 25.07
CA GLU A 208 1.14 -24.33 24.00
C GLU A 208 0.24 -23.24 23.41
N PHE A 209 0.41 -22.95 22.12
CA PHE A 209 -0.61 -22.25 21.35
C PHE A 209 -1.89 -23.08 21.42
N ARG A 210 -2.57 -23.04 22.56
CA ARG A 210 -3.96 -23.42 22.68
C ARG A 210 -4.69 -22.21 22.12
N HIS A 211 -4.92 -22.26 20.82
CA HIS A 211 -6.21 -21.80 20.31
C HIS A 211 -7.25 -22.28 21.33
N ARG A 212 -7.79 -21.36 22.14
CA ARG A 212 -8.93 -21.68 22.98
C ARG A 212 -10.07 -21.98 22.01
N THR A 213 -10.29 -23.26 21.74
CA THR A 213 -11.60 -23.79 21.37
C THR A 213 -12.50 -23.49 22.58
N PRO A 214 -13.35 -22.44 22.60
CA PRO A 214 -14.15 -21.90 21.49
C PRO A 214 -14.09 -20.36 21.41
N TRP A 215 -13.11 -19.80 20.70
CA TRP A 215 -13.19 -18.43 20.20
C TRP A 215 -13.44 -18.53 18.69
N HIS A 216 -14.69 -18.42 18.29
CA HIS A 216 -15.11 -18.41 16.89
C HIS A 216 -14.80 -17.05 16.25
N PHE A 217 -13.51 -16.79 16.02
CA PHE A 217 -13.07 -15.79 15.04
C PHE A 217 -12.49 -16.56 13.86
N ARG A 218 -13.29 -16.74 12.79
CA ARG A 218 -12.79 -17.19 11.49
C ARG A 218 -12.40 -15.96 10.69
N GLU A 219 -11.11 -15.62 10.66
CA GLU A 219 -10.59 -14.63 9.71
C GLU A 219 -10.58 -15.25 8.31
N HIS A 220 -11.70 -15.12 7.60
CA HIS A 220 -11.74 -15.48 6.18
C HIS A 220 -10.93 -14.47 5.37
N GLY A 221 -10.06 -14.96 4.49
CA GLY A 221 -9.41 -14.15 3.46
C GLY A 221 -8.05 -13.53 3.81
N LEU A 222 -7.40 -13.89 4.91
CA LEU A 222 -6.00 -13.50 5.16
C LEU A 222 -5.03 -14.34 4.32
N LEU A 223 -3.96 -13.72 3.85
CA LEU A 223 -2.85 -14.44 3.22
C LEU A 223 -2.12 -15.32 4.24
N LEU A 224 -1.80 -16.55 3.85
CA LEU A 224 -0.91 -17.42 4.62
C LEU A 224 0.50 -16.82 4.70
N VAL A 225 1.28 -17.16 5.73
CA VAL A 225 2.66 -16.64 5.93
C VAL A 225 3.53 -16.82 4.68
N ASN A 226 3.43 -17.97 4.01
CA ASN A 226 4.17 -18.23 2.76
C ASN A 226 3.65 -17.41 1.57
N GLU A 227 2.35 -17.07 1.52
CA GLU A 227 1.78 -16.24 0.45
C GLU A 227 2.08 -14.75 0.67
N LEU A 228 2.16 -14.28 1.93
CA LEU A 228 2.66 -12.95 2.27
C LEU A 228 4.06 -12.73 1.70
N GLN A 229 4.92 -13.76 1.71
CA GLN A 229 6.30 -13.67 1.24
C GLN A 229 6.45 -13.65 -0.30
N ARG A 230 5.43 -14.05 -1.07
CA ARG A 230 5.49 -14.27 -2.53
C ARG A 230 4.78 -13.19 -3.35
N GLN A 231 4.92 -11.92 -2.95
CA GLN A 231 4.19 -10.84 -3.61
C GLN A 231 4.93 -10.26 -4.80
N PRO A 232 4.23 -9.93 -5.91
CA PRO A 232 4.85 -9.47 -7.17
C PRO A 232 5.76 -8.24 -7.00
N SER A 233 5.43 -7.35 -6.06
CA SER A 233 6.22 -6.15 -5.78
C SER A 233 7.59 -6.43 -5.15
N PHE A 234 7.81 -7.66 -4.66
CA PHE A 234 9.05 -8.14 -4.03
C PHE A 234 9.63 -9.36 -4.74
N GLU A 235 8.97 -9.83 -5.80
CA GLU A 235 9.56 -10.72 -6.79
C GLU A 235 10.41 -9.85 -7.71
N GLY A 236 11.74 -9.91 -7.54
CA GLY A 236 12.64 -9.44 -8.60
C GLY A 236 12.43 -10.25 -9.88
N ASN A 237 13.25 -10.02 -10.91
CA ASN A 237 13.32 -10.86 -12.13
C ASN A 237 13.88 -12.28 -11.84
N HIS A 238 13.45 -12.93 -10.75
CA HIS A 238 13.82 -14.28 -10.33
C HIS A 238 12.91 -15.36 -10.93
N ALA A 239 12.04 -15.01 -11.89
CA ALA A 239 11.07 -15.88 -12.52
C ALA A 239 11.65 -17.05 -13.35
N GLN A 240 12.86 -17.55 -13.07
CA GLN A 240 13.45 -18.65 -13.84
C GLN A 240 14.07 -19.82 -13.07
N TYR A 241 14.26 -19.78 -11.75
CA TYR A 241 14.84 -20.94 -11.08
C TYR A 241 14.25 -21.18 -9.68
N ASN A 242 13.31 -22.13 -9.64
CA ASN A 242 12.68 -22.74 -8.48
C ASN A 242 11.73 -21.82 -7.68
N ASP A 243 10.58 -22.37 -7.29
CA ASP A 243 9.50 -21.81 -6.44
C ASP A 243 9.94 -21.32 -5.02
N ALA A 244 11.20 -20.96 -4.83
CA ALA A 244 11.75 -20.43 -3.58
C ALA A 244 11.40 -18.93 -3.45
N PRO A 245 10.80 -18.50 -2.31
CA PRO A 245 10.52 -17.08 -2.07
C PRO A 245 11.81 -16.25 -2.11
N SER A 246 11.72 -15.01 -2.59
CA SER A 246 12.86 -14.10 -2.61
C SER A 246 13.41 -13.91 -1.18
N GLY A 247 14.68 -14.26 -0.97
CA GLY A 247 15.34 -14.22 0.35
C GLY A 247 15.63 -12.81 0.87
N ILE A 248 14.93 -11.78 0.38
CA ILE A 248 15.15 -10.37 0.72
C ILE A 248 14.27 -9.90 1.88
N LEU A 249 13.07 -10.47 2.03
CA LEU A 249 12.07 -10.04 2.99
C LEU A 249 11.40 -11.24 3.67
N LEU A 250 11.52 -11.34 4.99
CA LEU A 250 10.83 -12.35 5.78
C LEU A 250 9.76 -11.68 6.65
N ARG A 251 8.50 -12.08 6.48
CA ARG A 251 7.36 -11.44 7.17
C ARG A 251 6.71 -12.37 8.17
N THR A 252 6.34 -11.83 9.32
CA THR A 252 5.67 -12.56 10.40
C THR A 252 4.50 -11.75 10.95
N PRO A 253 3.24 -12.22 10.80
CA PRO A 253 2.08 -11.54 11.37
C PRO A 253 2.04 -11.65 12.90
N TYR A 254 1.48 -10.64 13.58
CA TYR A 254 1.20 -10.66 15.01
C TYR A 254 -0.05 -9.83 15.35
N GLY A 255 -1.13 -10.50 15.77
CA GLY A 255 -2.42 -9.85 15.96
C GLY A 255 -2.86 -9.15 14.68
N MET A 256 -3.25 -7.87 14.77
CA MET A 256 -3.56 -7.06 13.58
C MET A 256 -2.31 -6.51 12.87
N GLY A 257 -1.12 -6.64 13.46
CA GLY A 257 0.15 -6.08 13.00
C GLY A 257 1.09 -7.10 12.36
N ARG A 258 2.32 -6.68 12.05
CA ARG A 258 3.36 -7.58 11.52
C ARG A 258 4.79 -7.09 11.79
N VAL A 259 5.71 -8.05 11.80
CA VAL A 259 7.16 -7.84 11.82
C VAL A 259 7.73 -8.23 10.46
N ASP A 260 8.39 -7.27 9.82
CA ASP A 260 8.99 -7.39 8.49
C ASP A 260 10.52 -7.36 8.63
N TRP A 261 11.21 -8.39 8.15
CA TRP A 261 12.66 -8.49 8.22
C TRP A 261 13.30 -8.33 6.85
N VAL A 262 14.05 -7.26 6.65
CA VAL A 262 14.82 -7.01 5.43
C VAL A 262 16.19 -7.67 5.59
N LEU A 263 16.36 -8.79 4.89
CA LEU A 263 17.52 -9.69 4.98
C LEU A 263 18.76 -9.17 4.26
N GLU A 264 18.58 -8.25 3.30
CA GLU A 264 19.67 -7.65 2.55
C GLU A 264 19.86 -6.18 2.93
N PRO A 265 20.71 -5.87 3.93
CA PRO A 265 20.89 -4.50 4.42
C PRO A 265 21.68 -3.60 3.46
N HIS A 266 22.25 -4.18 2.40
CA HIS A 266 23.06 -3.49 1.40
C HIS A 266 22.27 -3.10 0.15
N GLY A 267 20.97 -2.81 0.25
CA GLY A 267 20.16 -2.33 -0.88
C GLY A 267 20.71 -1.10 -1.61
N TRP A 268 21.65 -0.35 -1.00
CA TRP A 268 22.39 0.75 -1.63
C TRP A 268 23.71 0.33 -2.33
N ARG A 269 24.22 -0.88 -2.04
CA ARG A 269 25.36 -1.53 -2.70
C ARG A 269 24.92 -2.83 -3.36
N TRP A 270 23.90 -2.84 -4.23
CA TRP A 270 23.60 -4.07 -4.98
C TRP A 270 24.90 -4.62 -5.56
N LYS A 271 25.37 -5.73 -4.97
CA LYS A 271 26.67 -6.27 -5.26
C LYS A 271 26.52 -6.98 -6.59
N ILE A 272 27.33 -6.53 -7.54
CA ILE A 272 27.75 -7.30 -8.70
C ILE A 272 28.13 -8.69 -8.21
N GLU A 273 27.37 -9.71 -8.61
CA GLU A 273 27.75 -11.09 -8.37
C GLU A 273 28.97 -11.39 -9.26
N GLN A 274 30.16 -11.43 -8.68
CA GLN A 274 31.31 -11.99 -9.40
C GLN A 274 31.14 -13.49 -9.41
N SER A 275 30.73 -14.05 -10.56
CA SER A 275 30.70 -15.49 -10.74
C SER A 275 32.12 -16.04 -10.51
N SER A 276 32.31 -16.86 -9.47
CA SER A 276 33.61 -17.43 -9.08
C SER A 276 34.12 -18.54 -10.01
N GLY A 277 33.61 -18.62 -11.24
CA GLY A 277 34.03 -19.61 -12.24
C GLY A 277 35.03 -19.01 -13.22
N LYS A 278 36.10 -19.77 -13.53
CA LYS A 278 37.02 -19.42 -14.64
C LYS A 278 36.22 -19.34 -15.96
N PRO A 279 36.41 -18.30 -16.78
CA PRO A 279 35.73 -18.20 -18.08
C PRO A 279 36.20 -19.33 -19.00
N ALA A 280 35.25 -20.03 -19.62
CA ALA A 280 35.56 -20.93 -20.74
C ALA A 280 35.81 -20.09 -22.01
N PRO A 281 36.87 -20.36 -22.79
CA PRO A 281 37.16 -19.59 -23.99
C PRO A 281 36.14 -19.90 -25.10
N ASP A 282 35.63 -18.85 -25.74
CA ASP A 282 34.93 -18.96 -27.02
C ASP A 282 35.95 -19.38 -28.10
N GLN A 283 35.72 -20.56 -28.69
CA GLN A 283 36.64 -21.19 -29.64
C GLN A 283 36.71 -20.48 -31.01
N SER A 284 35.84 -19.48 -31.26
CA SER A 284 35.74 -18.85 -32.58
C SER A 284 36.44 -17.50 -32.71
N SER A 285 36.65 -16.77 -31.61
CA SER A 285 37.08 -15.37 -31.67
C SER A 285 38.37 -15.04 -30.89
N GLY A 286 38.91 -15.98 -30.11
CA GLY A 286 40.17 -15.81 -29.37
C GLY A 286 40.16 -14.67 -28.33
N LYS A 287 39.00 -14.06 -28.07
CA LYS A 287 38.83 -12.95 -27.13
C LYS A 287 38.08 -13.43 -25.91
N THR A 288 38.70 -13.28 -24.74
CA THR A 288 38.07 -13.51 -23.45
C THR A 288 37.19 -12.31 -23.11
N TYR A 289 35.88 -12.43 -23.27
CA TYR A 289 34.96 -11.40 -22.79
C TYR A 289 34.84 -11.47 -21.26
N ALA A 290 35.09 -10.35 -20.59
CA ALA A 290 34.87 -10.21 -19.16
C ALA A 290 33.38 -10.41 -18.83
N HIS A 291 33.11 -11.08 -17.71
CA HIS A 291 31.80 -11.43 -17.13
C HIS A 291 30.61 -10.58 -17.64
N GLY A 292 29.59 -11.25 -18.16
CA GLY A 292 28.27 -10.64 -18.34
C GLY A 292 27.67 -10.28 -16.97
N PHE A 293 27.77 -9.01 -16.60
CA PHE A 293 27.20 -8.46 -15.38
C PHE A 293 25.67 -8.65 -15.36
N ARG A 294 25.14 -9.47 -14.45
CA ARG A 294 23.70 -9.50 -14.15
C ARG A 294 23.46 -8.84 -12.80
N GLY A 295 23.35 -7.51 -12.82
CA GLY A 295 22.82 -6.77 -11.67
C GLY A 295 21.30 -6.93 -11.63
N VAL A 296 20.75 -7.38 -10.51
CA VAL A 296 19.30 -7.33 -10.29
C VAL A 296 18.96 -5.89 -9.91
N SER A 297 18.35 -5.14 -10.83
CA SER A 297 17.88 -3.78 -10.57
C SER A 297 16.49 -3.83 -9.93
N HIS A 298 16.38 -3.47 -8.65
CA HIS A 298 15.07 -3.30 -7.99
C HIS A 298 14.80 -1.81 -7.79
N ASN A 299 13.66 -1.25 -8.16
CA ASN A 299 13.43 0.16 -7.82
C ASN A 299 13.34 0.32 -6.27
N HIS A 300 14.43 0.77 -5.63
CA HIS A 300 14.57 0.82 -4.17
C HIS A 300 13.50 1.72 -3.53
N ALA A 301 13.11 2.79 -4.22
CA ALA A 301 11.99 3.63 -3.78
C ALA A 301 10.66 2.86 -3.82
N ALA A 302 10.40 2.11 -4.88
CA ALA A 302 9.19 1.30 -5.00
C ALA A 302 9.13 0.18 -3.94
N PHE A 303 10.26 -0.45 -3.60
CA PHE A 303 10.34 -1.43 -2.51
C PHE A 303 9.88 -0.81 -1.18
N TRP A 304 10.47 0.31 -0.79
CA TRP A 304 10.18 0.97 0.49
C TRP A 304 8.78 1.56 0.54
N GLN A 305 8.32 2.18 -0.56
CA GLN A 305 6.94 2.65 -0.68
C GLN A 305 5.96 1.48 -0.53
N THR A 306 6.21 0.36 -1.21
CA THR A 306 5.34 -0.80 -1.10
C THR A 306 5.34 -1.34 0.33
N LEU A 307 6.51 -1.55 0.93
CA LEU A 307 6.60 -2.10 2.29
C LEU A 307 5.90 -1.23 3.34
N LEU A 308 6.04 0.10 3.23
CA LEU A 308 5.47 1.05 4.17
C LEU A 308 3.96 1.26 3.98
N PHE A 309 3.47 1.32 2.74
CA PHE A 309 2.07 1.64 2.44
C PHE A 309 1.18 0.43 2.16
N GLN A 310 1.73 -0.79 2.24
CA GLN A 310 0.92 -1.99 2.23
C GLN A 310 -0.17 -1.95 3.32
N PRO A 311 -1.27 -2.69 3.19
CA PRO A 311 -2.24 -2.84 4.27
C PRO A 311 -1.72 -3.81 5.34
N VAL A 312 -2.11 -3.60 6.60
CA VAL A 312 -1.59 -4.39 7.74
C VAL A 312 -2.18 -5.80 7.72
N VAL A 313 -3.45 -5.87 7.34
CA VAL A 313 -4.16 -7.08 6.98
C VAL A 313 -4.20 -7.16 5.46
N GLU A 314 -3.40 -8.06 4.89
CA GLU A 314 -3.45 -8.33 3.45
C GLU A 314 -4.52 -9.38 3.19
N LYS A 315 -5.65 -8.91 2.65
CA LYS A 315 -6.68 -9.78 2.11
C LYS A 315 -6.16 -10.40 0.81
N ARG A 316 -6.41 -11.69 0.59
CA ARG A 316 -6.16 -12.34 -0.70
C ARG A 316 -6.93 -11.56 -1.76
N ARG A 317 -6.23 -10.95 -2.72
CA ARG A 317 -6.88 -10.27 -3.83
C ARG A 317 -7.57 -11.32 -4.69
N ILE A 318 -8.90 -11.39 -4.59
CA ILE A 318 -9.71 -12.22 -5.47
C ILE A 318 -9.52 -11.76 -6.91
N PHE A 319 -9.55 -10.46 -7.15
CA PHE A 319 -9.31 -9.86 -8.45
C PHE A 319 -7.82 -9.49 -8.60
N ARG A 320 -6.97 -10.47 -8.91
CA ARG A 320 -5.52 -10.26 -8.92
C ARG A 320 -5.08 -9.28 -10.00
N ASP A 321 -5.64 -9.45 -11.21
CA ASP A 321 -5.22 -8.72 -12.41
C ASP A 321 -6.10 -7.48 -12.68
N PHE A 322 -7.14 -7.23 -11.85
CA PHE A 322 -7.98 -6.03 -11.96
C PHE A 322 -7.51 -4.98 -10.94
N SER A 323 -7.08 -3.83 -11.44
CA SER A 323 -6.56 -2.74 -10.59
C SER A 323 -7.70 -1.85 -10.09
N PRO A 324 -7.92 -1.71 -8.77
CA PRO A 324 -8.95 -0.82 -8.24
C PRO A 324 -8.70 0.61 -8.69
N GLY A 325 -9.71 1.26 -9.26
CA GLY A 325 -9.65 2.67 -9.67
C GLY A 325 -8.84 2.97 -10.93
N ARG A 326 -8.30 1.96 -11.63
CA ARG A 326 -7.78 2.16 -12.99
C ARG A 326 -8.96 2.29 -13.96
N PRO A 327 -9.11 3.39 -14.70
CA PRO A 327 -10.06 3.42 -15.81
C PRO A 327 -9.56 2.53 -16.95
N TYR A 328 -10.48 1.77 -17.54
CA TYR A 328 -10.26 0.93 -18.71
C TYR A 328 -10.80 1.63 -19.95
N HIS A 329 -10.14 1.49 -21.10
CA HIS A 329 -10.67 2.05 -22.35
C HIS A 329 -11.75 1.14 -22.94
N GLU A 330 -12.73 1.72 -23.64
CA GLU A 330 -13.80 0.97 -24.31
C GLU A 330 -13.27 -0.05 -25.35
N GLN A 331 -12.08 0.19 -25.90
CA GLN A 331 -11.40 -0.72 -26.83
C GLN A 331 -10.51 -1.77 -26.14
N GLU A 332 -10.27 -1.62 -24.83
CA GLU A 332 -9.36 -2.49 -24.09
C GLU A 332 -9.97 -3.88 -23.88
N TYR A 333 -9.14 -4.92 -24.04
CA TYR A 333 -9.54 -6.28 -23.70
C TYR A 333 -9.40 -6.50 -22.20
N ILE A 334 -10.52 -6.49 -21.47
CA ILE A 334 -10.52 -6.61 -20.01
C ILE A 334 -10.64 -8.09 -19.62
N ALA A 335 -9.53 -8.68 -19.21
CA ALA A 335 -9.46 -10.04 -18.71
C ALA A 335 -8.45 -10.17 -17.56
N GLY A 336 -8.61 -11.20 -16.73
CA GLY A 336 -7.75 -11.40 -15.58
C GLY A 336 -8.00 -12.68 -14.80
N MET A 337 -7.01 -13.09 -14.02
CA MET A 337 -7.10 -14.24 -13.13
C MET A 337 -7.80 -13.86 -11.81
N LEU A 338 -8.80 -14.67 -11.46
CA LEU A 338 -9.45 -14.70 -10.17
C LEU A 338 -8.78 -15.72 -9.26
N VAL A 339 -8.52 -15.36 -8.01
CA VAL A 339 -7.99 -16.26 -6.97
C VAL A 339 -8.94 -16.26 -5.77
N VAL A 340 -9.93 -17.15 -5.79
CA VAL A 340 -10.97 -17.22 -4.78
C VAL A 340 -10.61 -18.20 -3.66
N PRO A 341 -10.63 -17.79 -2.38
CA PRO A 341 -10.31 -18.64 -1.25
C PRO A 341 -11.50 -19.54 -0.84
N THR A 342 -12.05 -20.30 -1.79
CA THR A 342 -13.19 -21.20 -1.56
C THR A 342 -12.83 -22.66 -1.83
N ARG A 343 -13.55 -23.58 -1.19
CA ARG A 343 -13.51 -25.02 -1.48
C ARG A 343 -14.50 -25.42 -2.56
N ALA A 344 -15.36 -24.51 -3.00
CA ALA A 344 -16.32 -24.76 -4.07
C ALA A 344 -15.60 -25.10 -5.38
N ALA A 345 -16.23 -25.93 -6.21
CA ALA A 345 -15.69 -26.32 -7.51
C ALA A 345 -15.87 -25.22 -8.58
N SER A 346 -16.82 -24.31 -8.38
CA SER A 346 -17.12 -23.22 -9.31
C SER A 346 -17.63 -21.98 -8.56
N VAL A 347 -17.58 -20.83 -9.23
CA VAL A 347 -18.09 -19.55 -8.75
C VAL A 347 -18.94 -18.88 -9.82
N LYS A 348 -19.99 -18.18 -9.38
CA LYS A 348 -20.84 -17.37 -10.24
C LYS A 348 -20.30 -15.93 -10.25
N VAL A 349 -20.04 -15.40 -11.44
CA VAL A 349 -19.61 -14.02 -11.65
C VAL A 349 -20.73 -13.24 -12.33
N ARG A 350 -21.09 -12.10 -11.76
CA ARG A 350 -22.07 -11.15 -12.31
C ARG A 350 -21.42 -9.80 -12.55
N LEU A 351 -21.72 -9.15 -13.68
CA LEU A 351 -21.33 -7.78 -13.96
C LEU A 351 -22.56 -6.89 -13.92
N PHE A 352 -22.55 -5.91 -13.03
CA PHE A 352 -23.59 -4.90 -12.89
C PHE A 352 -23.15 -3.60 -13.54
N GLU A 353 -24.06 -2.93 -14.23
CA GLU A 353 -23.93 -1.54 -14.66
C GLU A 353 -24.55 -0.66 -13.59
N GLU A 354 -23.75 0.19 -12.93
CA GLU A 354 -24.19 0.94 -11.74
C GLU A 354 -25.20 2.03 -12.10
N SER A 355 -25.09 2.64 -13.29
CA SER A 355 -25.98 3.72 -13.72
C SER A 355 -27.44 3.29 -13.87
N TRP A 356 -27.68 2.02 -14.23
CA TRP A 356 -29.02 1.48 -14.49
C TRP A 356 -29.38 0.29 -13.57
N ASN A 357 -28.49 -0.06 -12.64
CA ASN A 357 -28.60 -1.21 -11.75
C ASN A 357 -29.01 -2.51 -12.47
N ARG A 358 -28.40 -2.77 -13.64
CA ARG A 358 -28.73 -3.89 -14.51
C ARG A 358 -27.56 -4.88 -14.61
N VAL A 359 -27.86 -6.17 -14.60
CA VAL A 359 -26.87 -7.22 -14.90
C VAL A 359 -26.60 -7.22 -16.42
N ARG A 360 -25.35 -6.94 -16.81
CA ARG A 360 -24.89 -6.97 -18.21
C ARG A 360 -24.27 -8.31 -18.60
N PHE A 361 -23.72 -9.04 -17.64
CA PHE A 361 -23.05 -10.31 -17.86
C PHE A 361 -23.19 -11.21 -16.64
N GLU A 362 -23.44 -12.50 -16.86
CA GLU A 362 -23.46 -13.52 -15.82
C GLU A 362 -22.83 -14.79 -16.37
N LYS A 363 -21.84 -15.35 -15.67
CA LYS A 363 -21.13 -16.57 -16.08
C LYS A 363 -20.71 -17.37 -14.86
N SER A 364 -20.81 -18.70 -14.97
CA SER A 364 -20.23 -19.63 -13.99
C SER A 364 -18.82 -19.99 -14.45
N LEU A 365 -17.84 -19.91 -13.55
CA LEU A 365 -16.44 -20.26 -13.81
C LEU A 365 -16.04 -21.43 -12.93
N ASP A 366 -15.46 -22.46 -13.53
CA ASP A 366 -14.88 -23.59 -12.80
C ASP A 366 -13.52 -23.22 -12.21
N LEU A 367 -13.25 -23.71 -11.01
CA LEU A 367 -12.04 -23.41 -10.25
C LEU A 367 -11.03 -24.54 -10.34
N ASP A 368 -9.82 -24.21 -10.80
CA ASP A 368 -8.65 -25.09 -10.71
C ASP A 368 -7.74 -24.62 -9.57
N GLY A 369 -7.73 -25.36 -8.46
CA GLY A 369 -6.98 -24.98 -7.26
C GLY A 369 -7.40 -23.63 -6.65
N GLY A 370 -8.68 -23.25 -6.80
CA GLY A 370 -9.21 -21.94 -6.37
C GLY A 370 -8.89 -20.78 -7.31
N LYS A 371 -8.43 -21.07 -8.53
CA LYS A 371 -8.15 -20.07 -9.57
C LYS A 371 -9.13 -20.23 -10.74
N ALA A 372 -9.56 -19.10 -11.31
CA ALA A 372 -10.33 -19.07 -12.56
C ALA A 372 -9.86 -17.91 -13.43
N PHE A 373 -10.00 -18.03 -14.75
CA PHE A 373 -9.77 -16.92 -15.67
C PHE A 373 -11.10 -16.26 -16.03
N LEU A 374 -11.18 -14.94 -15.86
CA LEU A 374 -12.36 -14.14 -16.17
C LEU A 374 -12.06 -13.24 -17.37
N GLU A 375 -12.92 -13.32 -18.39
CA GLU A 375 -12.92 -12.43 -19.54
C GLU A 375 -14.24 -11.67 -19.56
N LEU A 376 -14.18 -10.35 -19.63
CA LEU A 376 -15.37 -9.51 -19.73
C LEU A 376 -15.72 -9.26 -21.20
N PRO A 377 -17.02 -9.10 -21.51
CA PRO A 377 -17.44 -8.63 -22.83
C PRO A 377 -16.96 -7.19 -23.05
N ARG A 378 -17.01 -6.71 -24.30
CA ARG A 378 -16.80 -5.28 -24.58
C ARG A 378 -17.84 -4.44 -23.83
N LEU A 379 -17.36 -3.41 -23.14
CA LEU A 379 -18.17 -2.54 -22.29
C LEU A 379 -18.20 -1.13 -22.88
N GLU A 380 -19.37 -0.49 -22.80
CA GLU A 380 -19.53 0.92 -23.16
C GLU A 380 -19.00 1.81 -22.02
N PRO A 381 -18.65 3.08 -22.28
CA PRO A 381 -18.21 4.00 -21.24
C PRO A 381 -19.24 4.12 -20.11
N GLY A 382 -18.81 3.88 -18.87
CA GLY A 382 -19.69 3.81 -17.70
C GLY A 382 -19.04 3.19 -16.46
N ALA A 383 -19.79 3.21 -15.36
CA ALA A 383 -19.39 2.57 -14.10
C ALA A 383 -20.01 1.17 -14.01
N TYR A 384 -19.15 0.18 -13.74
CA TYR A 384 -19.54 -1.23 -13.61
C TYR A 384 -19.03 -1.82 -12.31
N ARG A 385 -19.65 -2.92 -11.88
CA ARG A 385 -19.26 -3.67 -10.69
C ARG A 385 -19.29 -5.16 -10.98
N ILE A 386 -18.15 -5.83 -10.85
CA ILE A 386 -18.09 -7.29 -10.87
C ILE A 386 -18.43 -7.79 -9.48
N GLU A 387 -19.29 -8.79 -9.39
CA GLU A 387 -19.61 -9.52 -8.17
C GLU A 387 -19.29 -11.00 -8.37
N VAL A 388 -18.58 -11.60 -7.42
CA VAL A 388 -18.24 -13.02 -7.41
C VAL A 388 -18.89 -13.66 -6.19
N SER A 389 -19.76 -14.63 -6.44
CA SER A 389 -20.46 -15.39 -5.42
C SER A 389 -20.21 -16.89 -5.61
N CYS A 390 -19.89 -17.58 -4.52
CA CYS A 390 -19.83 -19.05 -4.51
C CYS A 390 -21.14 -19.69 -4.03
N GLY A 391 -22.10 -18.92 -3.49
CA GLY A 391 -23.28 -19.45 -2.82
C GLY A 391 -22.95 -20.40 -1.66
N CYS A 392 -21.76 -20.28 -1.08
CA CYS A 392 -21.17 -21.21 -0.12
C CYS A 392 -20.94 -20.52 1.23
N GLY A 393 -20.88 -21.29 2.32
CA GLY A 393 -20.65 -20.74 3.67
C GLY A 393 -19.19 -20.39 3.99
N ASP A 394 -18.27 -20.67 3.06
CA ASP A 394 -16.82 -20.52 3.26
C ASP A 394 -16.26 -19.19 2.70
N MET A 395 -17.06 -18.44 1.94
CA MET A 395 -16.67 -17.14 1.37
C MET A 395 -17.90 -16.23 1.24
N GLU A 396 -17.79 -14.99 1.68
CA GLU A 396 -18.80 -13.95 1.42
C GLU A 396 -18.75 -13.52 -0.06
N ASP A 397 -19.86 -12.98 -0.56
CA ASP A 397 -19.88 -12.39 -1.90
C ASP A 397 -18.96 -11.17 -1.93
N VAL A 398 -18.09 -11.11 -2.95
CA VAL A 398 -17.09 -10.05 -3.07
C VAL A 398 -17.27 -9.32 -4.38
N ASP A 399 -17.16 -7.99 -4.33
CA ASP A 399 -17.29 -7.12 -5.48
C ASP A 399 -16.02 -6.33 -5.82
N HIS A 400 -15.97 -5.87 -7.08
CA HIS A 400 -14.91 -5.03 -7.62
C HIS A 400 -15.48 -4.01 -8.61
N SER A 401 -15.27 -2.73 -8.32
CA SER A 401 -15.69 -1.64 -9.20
C SER A 401 -14.74 -1.47 -10.37
N LEU A 402 -15.30 -1.22 -11.56
CA LEU A 402 -14.62 -0.95 -12.80
C LEU A 402 -15.16 0.35 -13.39
N GLN A 403 -14.28 1.18 -13.94
CA GLN A 403 -14.67 2.36 -14.71
C GLN A 403 -14.20 2.18 -16.15
N VAL A 404 -15.12 2.29 -17.10
CA VAL A 404 -14.80 2.27 -18.53
C VAL A 404 -14.96 3.68 -19.06
N VAL A 405 -13.92 4.18 -19.71
CA VAL A 405 -13.89 5.52 -20.31
C VAL A 405 -13.91 5.39 -21.83
N GLY A 406 -14.62 6.30 -22.48
CA GLY A 406 -14.60 6.39 -23.93
C GLY A 406 -13.29 7.02 -24.40
N ASP A 407 -12.89 6.72 -25.64
CA ASP A 407 -11.61 7.16 -26.21
C ASP A 407 -11.54 8.68 -26.51
N TRP A 408 -12.51 9.47 -26.04
CA TRP A 408 -12.69 10.86 -26.41
C TRP A 408 -12.02 11.90 -25.50
N GLN A 409 -11.12 11.51 -24.59
CA GLN A 409 -10.38 12.48 -23.77
C GLN A 409 -8.86 12.27 -23.65
N GLU A 410 -8.27 11.23 -24.24
CA GLU A 410 -6.81 11.09 -24.26
C GLU A 410 -6.26 10.97 -25.68
N PHE A 411 -5.57 12.03 -26.10
CA PHE A 411 -4.47 12.01 -27.06
C PHE A 411 -4.74 11.46 -28.49
N ARG A 412 -5.46 12.24 -29.31
CA ARG A 412 -5.26 12.20 -30.78
C ARG A 412 -3.99 12.95 -31.25
N GLN A 413 -3.24 13.58 -30.35
CA GLN A 413 -1.93 14.17 -30.66
C GLN A 413 -0.91 13.76 -29.60
N ILE A 414 -0.34 12.57 -29.73
CA ILE A 414 0.96 12.27 -29.10
C ILE A 414 2.01 12.95 -29.98
N GLY A 415 2.20 14.25 -29.78
CA GLY A 415 3.16 15.06 -30.51
C GLY A 415 3.34 16.42 -29.85
N PRO A 416 4.54 17.01 -29.88
CA PRO A 416 4.76 18.34 -29.31
C PRO A 416 3.85 19.37 -29.99
N HIS A 417 3.13 20.17 -29.20
CA HIS A 417 2.33 21.27 -29.72
C HIS A 417 3.25 22.41 -30.18
N HIS A 418 3.76 22.32 -31.41
CA HIS A 418 4.82 23.18 -31.94
C HIS A 418 4.55 24.68 -31.81
N ALA A 419 3.31 25.11 -32.03
CA ALA A 419 2.93 26.52 -31.88
C ALA A 419 3.15 27.03 -30.45
N TRP A 420 2.99 26.16 -29.45
CA TRP A 420 3.19 26.53 -28.05
C TRP A 420 4.68 26.56 -27.70
N LEU A 421 5.47 25.61 -28.19
CA LEU A 421 6.93 25.62 -28.04
C LEU A 421 7.58 26.83 -28.72
N GLU A 422 7.11 27.22 -29.90
CA GLU A 422 7.56 28.42 -30.61
C GLU A 422 7.21 29.69 -29.82
N TRP A 423 5.98 29.78 -29.30
CA TRP A 423 5.54 30.89 -28.46
C TRP A 423 6.42 31.02 -27.20
N LEU A 424 6.72 29.90 -26.54
CA LEU A 424 7.52 29.86 -25.32
C LEU A 424 8.97 30.25 -25.61
N ALA A 425 9.55 29.74 -26.70
CA ALA A 425 10.89 30.12 -27.14
C ALA A 425 11.01 31.63 -27.41
N VAL A 426 10.04 32.25 -28.08
CA VAL A 426 10.04 33.70 -28.33
C VAL A 426 10.02 34.49 -27.01
N HIS A 427 9.23 34.07 -26.03
CA HIS A 427 9.07 34.80 -24.77
C HIS A 427 10.20 34.54 -23.75
N THR A 428 10.92 33.42 -23.87
CA THR A 428 12.07 33.12 -23.00
C THR A 428 13.42 33.38 -23.66
N GLY A 429 13.45 33.93 -24.89
CA GLY A 429 14.67 34.15 -25.66
C GLY A 429 15.33 32.86 -26.18
N GLY A 430 14.59 31.75 -26.19
CA GLY A 430 15.02 30.47 -26.72
C GLY A 430 14.80 30.34 -28.24
N ARG A 431 15.23 29.20 -28.81
CA ARG A 431 14.95 28.82 -30.20
C ARG A 431 14.41 27.39 -30.23
N THR A 432 13.40 27.13 -31.04
CA THR A 432 12.90 25.76 -31.31
C THR A 432 13.60 25.18 -32.52
N MET A 433 14.11 23.95 -32.41
CA MET A 433 14.57 23.15 -33.56
C MET A 433 13.63 21.97 -33.74
N ARG A 434 13.20 21.73 -34.98
CA ARG A 434 12.57 20.46 -35.37
C ARG A 434 13.68 19.48 -35.73
N LEU A 435 13.67 18.31 -35.10
CA LEU A 435 14.45 17.17 -35.55
C LEU A 435 13.58 16.45 -36.59
N ASP A 436 13.99 16.47 -37.85
CA ASP A 436 13.33 15.67 -38.88
C ASP A 436 13.67 14.20 -38.64
N GLU A 437 12.68 13.39 -38.24
CA GLU A 437 12.84 11.95 -38.00
C GLU A 437 13.09 11.12 -39.29
N ASN A 438 13.27 11.78 -40.44
CA ASN A 438 13.51 11.13 -41.74
C ASN A 438 14.97 11.17 -42.23
N GLU A 439 15.91 11.70 -41.46
CA GLU A 439 17.35 11.50 -41.72
C GLU A 439 17.93 10.56 -40.66
N GLY A 440 17.81 9.26 -40.93
CA GLY A 440 18.57 8.24 -40.20
C GLY A 440 20.06 8.26 -40.57
N PRO A 441 20.92 7.63 -39.76
CA PRO A 441 22.29 7.30 -40.17
C PRO A 441 22.34 6.26 -41.30
#